data_AF-A0A7X6UTC0-F1
#
_entry.id   AF-A0A7X6UTC0-F1
#
_cell.length_a   1.000
_cell.length_b   1.000
_cell.length_c   1.000
_cell.angle_alpha   90.00
_cell.angle_beta   90.00
_cell.angle_gamma   90.00
#
_symmetry.space_group_name_H-M   'P 1'
#
loop_
_entity.id
_entity.type
_entity.pdbx_description
1 polymer ?
#
loop_
_entity_poly.entity_id
_entity_poly.type
_entity_poly.pdbx_seq_one_letter_code
_entity_poly.pdbx_strand_id
1 'polypeptide(L)'
;VEMQETANILHTATAQSLIVLEEIGRGTSTFDGISIAWAVAEHLHGAVQAKTLFATHYHELTDLALTLPGVKNYNILVREKNDQIVFLRRIVPGGSDKSYGIQVARLAGLPREVIRRAKEIMLNLEEGEFGEAGQPKLATRRPRPGPTRQLSLFEELG
;
A
#
# COMPACT_ATOMS: atom_id res chain seq x y z
N VAL A 1 17.57 7.28 -11.44
CA VAL A 1 18.04 5.90 -11.70
C VAL A 1 16.87 5.02 -12.14
N GLU A 2 15.91 4.69 -11.28
CA GLU A 2 14.72 3.85 -11.63
C GLU A 2 13.98 4.28 -12.92
N MET A 3 13.63 5.57 -13.05
CA MET A 3 12.94 6.08 -14.24
C MET A 3 13.81 6.04 -15.51
N GLN A 4 15.13 6.16 -15.38
CA GLN A 4 16.04 6.05 -16.51
C GLN A 4 16.16 4.59 -16.99
N GLU A 5 16.18 3.63 -16.05
CA GLU A 5 16.16 2.20 -16.37
C GLU A 5 14.85 1.82 -17.07
N THR A 6 13.72 2.31 -16.54
CA THR A 6 12.40 2.12 -17.15
C THR A 6 12.36 2.72 -18.55
N ALA A 7 12.83 3.95 -18.73
CA ALA A 7 12.91 4.59 -20.05
C ALA A 7 13.78 3.78 -21.03
N ASN A 8 14.93 3.26 -20.58
CA ASN A 8 15.77 2.42 -21.42
C ASN A 8 15.08 1.12 -21.85
N ILE A 9 14.33 0.47 -20.95
CA ILE A 9 13.52 -0.70 -21.30
C ILE A 9 12.51 -0.32 -22.38
N LEU A 10 11.75 0.76 -22.20
CA LEU A 10 10.71 1.17 -23.15
C LEU A 10 11.27 1.59 -24.51
N HIS A 11 12.47 2.15 -24.56
CA HIS A 11 13.12 2.53 -25.81
C HIS A 11 13.75 1.36 -26.59
N THR A 12 14.08 0.26 -25.92
CA THR A 12 14.87 -0.83 -26.52
C THR A 12 14.11 -2.14 -26.62
N ALA A 13 13.07 -2.34 -25.81
CA ALA A 13 12.30 -3.56 -25.81
C ALA A 13 11.58 -3.78 -27.14
N THR A 14 11.54 -5.03 -27.55
CA THR A 14 10.80 -5.53 -28.71
C THR A 14 9.84 -6.62 -28.28
N ALA A 15 8.93 -7.03 -29.16
CA ALA A 15 8.00 -8.15 -28.91
C ALA A 15 8.69 -9.48 -28.55
N GLN A 16 9.99 -9.64 -28.85
CA GLN A 16 10.77 -10.84 -28.49
C GLN A 16 11.44 -10.75 -27.11
N SER A 17 11.21 -9.65 -26.37
CA SER A 17 11.82 -9.43 -25.06
C SER A 17 11.05 -10.14 -23.94
N LEU A 18 11.78 -10.50 -22.88
CA LEU A 18 11.19 -10.81 -21.57
C LEU A 18 11.50 -9.64 -20.64
N ILE A 19 10.45 -9.00 -20.12
CA ILE A 19 10.55 -7.84 -19.24
C ILE A 19 10.13 -8.25 -17.83
N VAL A 20 10.93 -7.86 -16.84
CA VAL A 20 10.64 -8.07 -15.42
C VAL A 20 10.72 -6.72 -14.73
N LEU A 21 9.60 -6.23 -14.21
CA LEU A 21 9.50 -4.96 -13.51
C LEU A 21 9.12 -5.24 -12.05
N GLU A 22 9.79 -4.54 -11.13
CA GLU A 22 9.57 -4.66 -9.69
C GLU A 22 9.35 -3.26 -9.10
N GLU A 23 8.13 -3.02 -8.61
CA GLU A 23 7.74 -1.83 -7.85
C GLU A 23 8.10 -0.47 -8.48
N ILE A 24 7.86 -0.32 -9.78
CA ILE A 24 8.00 0.97 -10.45
C ILE A 24 7.04 2.00 -9.85
N GLY A 25 7.52 3.23 -9.67
CA GLY A 25 6.73 4.38 -9.22
C GLY A 25 6.78 4.63 -7.72
N ARG A 26 7.52 3.81 -6.94
CA ARG A 26 7.58 3.95 -5.47
C ARG A 26 8.28 5.22 -4.97
N GLY A 27 9.10 5.86 -5.79
CA GLY A 27 9.92 7.02 -5.43
C GLY A 27 9.22 8.37 -5.51
N THR A 28 7.93 8.41 -5.84
CA THR A 28 7.12 9.63 -6.03
C THR A 28 5.82 9.57 -5.21
N SER A 29 4.94 10.55 -5.36
CA SER A 29 3.62 10.53 -4.73
C SER A 29 2.83 9.29 -5.16
N THR A 30 1.93 8.79 -4.32
CA THR A 30 1.18 7.55 -4.60
C THR A 30 0.45 7.63 -5.93
N PHE A 31 -0.26 8.72 -6.20
CA PHE A 31 -1.03 8.88 -7.44
C PHE A 31 -0.13 9.04 -8.66
N ASP A 32 0.99 9.76 -8.56
CA ASP A 32 1.96 9.83 -9.65
C ASP A 32 2.56 8.46 -9.95
N GLY A 33 2.91 7.71 -8.90
CA GLY A 33 3.49 6.37 -9.00
C GLY A 33 2.55 5.38 -9.68
N ILE A 34 1.28 5.34 -9.24
CA ILE A 34 0.23 4.54 -9.87
C ILE A 34 0.07 4.94 -11.34
N SER A 35 -0.04 6.23 -11.63
CA SER A 35 -0.28 6.74 -12.98
C SER A 35 0.85 6.36 -13.95
N ILE A 36 2.11 6.49 -13.51
CA ILE A 36 3.28 6.11 -14.30
C ILE A 36 3.31 4.59 -14.50
N ALA A 37 3.16 3.81 -13.43
CA ALA A 37 3.20 2.35 -13.50
C ALA A 37 2.11 1.80 -14.44
N TRP A 38 0.91 2.39 -14.38
CA TRP A 38 -0.21 2.07 -15.26
C TRP A 38 0.12 2.37 -16.73
N ALA A 39 0.57 3.58 -17.04
CA ALA A 39 0.91 3.98 -18.40
C ALA A 39 2.05 3.13 -19.00
N VAL A 40 3.02 2.73 -18.16
CA VAL A 40 4.09 1.80 -18.54
C VAL A 40 3.52 0.44 -18.90
N ALA A 41 2.61 -0.11 -18.09
CA ALA A 41 1.97 -1.40 -18.38
C ALA A 41 1.16 -1.35 -19.69
N GLU A 42 0.39 -0.28 -19.92
CA GLU A 42 -0.36 -0.06 -21.16
C GLU A 42 0.57 0.04 -22.38
N HIS A 43 1.68 0.76 -22.27
CA HIS A 43 2.65 0.88 -23.37
C HIS A 43 3.29 -0.47 -23.71
N LEU A 44 3.69 -1.24 -22.69
CA LEU A 44 4.27 -2.56 -22.89
C LEU A 44 3.27 -3.54 -23.50
N HIS A 45 2.00 -3.45 -23.12
CA HIS A 45 0.92 -4.28 -23.66
C HIS A 45 0.57 -3.91 -25.11
N GLY A 46 0.35 -2.63 -25.39
CA GLY A 46 -0.20 -2.17 -26.66
C GLY A 46 0.84 -1.92 -27.75
N ALA A 47 1.98 -1.33 -27.40
CA ALA A 47 3.00 -0.92 -28.37
C ALA A 47 4.13 -1.96 -28.49
N VAL A 48 4.69 -2.40 -27.36
CA VAL A 48 5.86 -3.31 -27.37
C VAL A 48 5.44 -4.77 -27.57
N GLN A 49 4.32 -5.17 -26.96
CA GLN A 49 3.77 -6.53 -26.98
C GLN A 49 4.73 -7.62 -26.46
N ALA A 50 5.66 -7.24 -25.59
CA ALA A 50 6.62 -8.17 -24.97
C ALA A 50 5.99 -8.98 -23.83
N LYS A 51 6.55 -10.16 -23.57
CA LYS A 51 6.20 -10.93 -22.36
C LYS A 51 6.70 -10.17 -21.14
N THR A 52 5.77 -9.80 -20.25
CA THR A 52 6.08 -8.93 -19.10
C THR A 52 5.60 -9.56 -17.80
N LEU A 53 6.49 -9.59 -16.80
CA LEU A 53 6.15 -9.83 -15.40
C LEU A 53 6.24 -8.50 -14.66
N PHE A 54 5.13 -8.06 -14.07
CA PHE A 54 5.06 -6.81 -13.34
C PHE A 54 4.69 -7.10 -11.88
N ALA A 55 5.68 -7.06 -10.99
CA ALA A 55 5.47 -7.13 -9.55
C ALA A 55 5.20 -5.71 -9.01
N THR A 56 4.08 -5.53 -8.32
CA THR A 56 3.66 -4.22 -7.80
C THR A 56 2.91 -4.36 -6.47
N HIS A 57 2.90 -3.29 -5.69
CA HIS A 57 2.07 -3.13 -4.50
C HIS A 57 0.81 -2.30 -4.76
N TYR A 58 0.64 -1.75 -5.95
CA TYR A 58 -0.55 -1.01 -6.36
C TYR A 58 -1.67 -1.98 -6.73
N HIS A 59 -2.72 -2.04 -5.90
CA HIS A 59 -3.88 -2.89 -6.15
C HIS A 59 -4.70 -2.38 -7.33
N GLU A 60 -4.65 -1.08 -7.59
CA GLU A 60 -5.31 -0.43 -8.71
C GLU A 60 -4.88 -1.05 -10.05
N LEU A 61 -3.61 -1.43 -10.19
CA LEU A 61 -3.11 -2.05 -11.43
C LEU A 61 -3.73 -3.43 -11.71
N THR A 62 -4.40 -4.07 -10.75
CA THR A 62 -5.13 -5.31 -11.00
C THR A 62 -6.31 -5.11 -11.96
N ASP A 63 -6.85 -3.90 -12.05
CA ASP A 63 -7.94 -3.56 -12.97
C ASP A 63 -7.52 -3.58 -14.45
N LEU A 64 -6.21 -3.54 -14.75
CA LEU A 64 -5.70 -3.71 -16.12
C LEU A 64 -6.15 -5.03 -16.75
N ALA A 65 -6.34 -6.09 -15.94
CA ALA A 65 -6.84 -7.37 -16.44
C ALA A 65 -8.31 -7.32 -16.92
N LEU A 66 -9.06 -6.29 -16.51
CA LEU A 66 -10.45 -6.09 -16.94
C LEU A 66 -10.53 -5.45 -18.34
N THR A 67 -9.52 -4.66 -18.72
CA THR A 67 -9.55 -3.84 -19.94
C THR A 67 -8.55 -4.28 -21.00
N LEU A 68 -7.44 -4.91 -20.61
CA LEU A 68 -6.36 -5.30 -21.51
C LEU A 68 -6.35 -6.82 -21.77
N PRO A 69 -6.74 -7.29 -22.98
CA PRO A 69 -6.74 -8.71 -23.31
C PRO A 69 -5.35 -9.33 -23.15
N GLY A 70 -5.27 -10.45 -22.44
CA GLY A 70 -4.02 -11.17 -22.22
C GLY A 70 -3.27 -10.77 -20.93
N VAL A 71 -3.66 -9.68 -20.27
CA VAL A 71 -3.21 -9.38 -18.91
C VAL A 71 -3.91 -10.32 -17.93
N LYS A 72 -3.14 -10.87 -16.97
CA LYS A 72 -3.63 -11.81 -15.97
C LYS A 72 -3.05 -11.48 -14.61
N ASN A 73 -3.91 -11.37 -13.61
CA ASN A 73 -3.49 -11.15 -12.23
C ASN A 73 -3.03 -12.45 -11.58
N TYR A 74 -1.95 -12.34 -10.82
CA TYR A 74 -1.43 -13.38 -9.95
C TYR A 74 -1.01 -12.77 -8.61
N ASN A 75 -1.14 -13.53 -7.54
CA ASN A 75 -0.69 -13.12 -6.20
C ASN A 75 0.05 -14.26 -5.49
N ILE A 76 0.79 -13.91 -4.44
CA ILE A 76 1.42 -14.87 -3.54
C ILE A 76 0.39 -15.29 -2.50
N LEU A 77 0.12 -16.59 -2.43
CA LEU A 77 -0.85 -17.15 -1.50
C LEU A 77 -0.42 -16.94 -0.04
N VAL A 78 -1.29 -16.28 0.72
CA VAL A 78 -1.14 -16.04 2.16
C VAL A 78 -2.20 -16.82 2.92
N ARG A 79 -1.82 -17.45 4.04
CA ARG A 79 -2.76 -18.07 4.97
C ARG A 79 -2.82 -17.27 6.27
N GLU A 80 -4.02 -16.84 6.64
CA GLU A 80 -4.30 -16.12 7.88
C GLU A 80 -4.82 -17.08 8.96
N LYS A 81 -4.31 -16.96 10.19
CA LYS A 81 -4.83 -17.68 11.37
C LYS A 81 -4.52 -16.90 12.64
N ASN A 82 -5.55 -16.57 13.44
CA ASN A 82 -5.39 -15.92 14.76
C ASN A 82 -4.49 -14.67 14.70
N ASP A 83 -4.78 -13.74 13.78
CA ASP A 83 -3.99 -12.54 13.50
C ASP A 83 -2.59 -12.83 12.91
N GLN A 84 -2.13 -14.09 12.81
CA GLN A 84 -0.87 -14.48 12.16
C GLN A 84 -1.04 -14.71 10.66
N ILE A 85 0.01 -14.44 9.89
CA ILE A 85 0.05 -14.75 8.45
C ILE A 85 1.21 -15.69 8.15
N VAL A 86 1.01 -16.58 7.19
CA VAL A 86 2.04 -17.46 6.65
C VAL A 86 2.08 -17.28 5.14
N PHE A 87 3.24 -16.84 4.63
CA PHE A 87 3.50 -16.77 3.19
C PHE A 87 3.80 -18.17 2.67
N LEU A 88 2.92 -18.70 1.81
CA LEU A 88 3.07 -20.05 1.28
C LEU A 88 4.04 -20.13 0.08
N ARG A 89 4.62 -19.00 -0.34
CA ARG A 89 5.55 -18.87 -1.49
C ARG A 89 5.00 -19.50 -2.77
N ARG A 90 3.68 -19.55 -2.90
CA ARG A 90 2.97 -20.13 -4.04
C ARG A 90 2.25 -19.03 -4.79
N ILE A 91 2.54 -18.90 -6.08
CA ILE A 91 1.84 -17.97 -6.97
C ILE A 91 0.53 -18.62 -7.40
N VAL A 92 -0.58 -17.90 -7.26
CA VAL A 92 -1.93 -18.35 -7.64
C VAL A 92 -2.62 -17.29 -8.51
N PRO A 93 -3.52 -17.68 -9.43
CA PRO A 93 -4.31 -16.71 -10.20
C PRO A 93 -5.18 -15.82 -9.30
N GLY A 94 -5.38 -14.57 -9.73
CA GLY A 94 -6.21 -13.57 -9.06
C GLY A 94 -5.42 -12.37 -8.55
N GLY A 95 -6.09 -11.22 -8.39
CA GLY A 95 -5.56 -10.08 -7.64
C GLY A 95 -5.59 -10.32 -6.13
N SER A 96 -4.90 -9.49 -5.37
CA SER A 96 -5.08 -9.38 -3.91
C SER A 96 -5.75 -8.05 -3.63
N ASP A 97 -6.73 -8.02 -2.74
CA ASP A 97 -7.38 -6.80 -2.23
C ASP A 97 -6.86 -6.41 -0.84
N LYS A 98 -5.98 -7.24 -0.26
CA LYS A 98 -5.40 -7.04 1.07
C LYS A 98 -3.94 -6.65 1.01
N SER A 99 -3.58 -5.73 1.91
CA SER A 99 -2.21 -5.36 2.22
C SER A 99 -1.81 -5.93 3.59
N TYR A 100 -0.65 -6.57 3.66
CA TYR A 100 -0.18 -7.25 4.89
C TYR A 100 0.97 -6.53 5.60
N GLY A 101 1.18 -5.23 5.32
CA GLY A 101 2.34 -4.49 5.79
C GLY A 101 2.51 -4.50 7.32
N ILE A 102 1.43 -4.31 8.07
CA ILE A 102 1.47 -4.33 9.55
C ILE A 102 1.79 -5.74 10.08
N GLN A 103 1.24 -6.77 9.44
CA GLN A 103 1.48 -8.16 9.80
C GLN A 103 2.92 -8.57 9.48
N VAL A 104 3.48 -8.10 8.35
CA VAL A 104 4.90 -8.26 7.99
C VAL A 104 5.80 -7.56 8.99
N ALA A 105 5.49 -6.32 9.39
CA ALA A 105 6.24 -5.61 10.41
C ALA A 105 6.27 -6.37 11.75
N ARG A 106 5.14 -6.96 12.15
CA ARG A 106 5.08 -7.80 13.36
C ARG A 106 5.95 -9.06 13.22
N LEU A 107 5.93 -9.71 12.05
CA LEU A 107 6.80 -10.87 11.77
C LEU A 107 8.29 -10.50 11.78
N ALA A 108 8.63 -9.29 11.35
CA ALA A 108 9.99 -8.73 11.41
C ALA A 108 10.44 -8.39 12.84
N GLY A 109 9.57 -8.53 13.84
CA GLY A 109 9.90 -8.31 15.24
C GLY A 109 9.80 -6.85 15.69
N LEU A 110 9.04 -6.01 14.97
CA LEU A 110 8.81 -4.64 15.44
C LEU A 110 8.13 -4.64 16.81
N PRO A 111 8.44 -3.65 17.67
CA PRO A 111 7.86 -3.56 19.00
C PRO A 111 6.33 -3.54 19.00
N ARG A 112 5.70 -4.18 20.00
CA ARG A 112 4.24 -4.35 20.06
C ARG A 112 3.49 -3.02 20.09
N GLU A 113 4.05 -2.01 20.74
CA GLU A 113 3.50 -0.67 20.80
C GLU A 113 3.50 0.04 19.44
N VAL A 114 4.51 -0.22 18.60
CA VAL A 114 4.58 0.29 17.22
C VAL A 114 3.49 -0.39 16.38
N ILE A 115 3.36 -1.72 16.48
CA ILE A 115 2.32 -2.47 15.76
C ILE A 115 0.92 -2.00 16.17
N ARG A 116 0.67 -1.83 17.47
CA ARG A 116 -0.60 -1.32 17.98
C ARG A 116 -0.90 0.07 17.43
N ARG A 117 0.09 0.96 17.45
CA ARG A 117 -0.08 2.32 16.93
C ARG A 117 -0.32 2.35 15.42
N ALA A 118 0.37 1.49 14.67
CA ALA A 118 0.17 1.36 13.22
C ALA A 118 -1.25 0.88 12.89
N LYS A 119 -1.80 -0.08 13.65
CA LYS A 119 -3.20 -0.53 13.51
C LYS A 119 -4.19 0.61 13.77
N GLU A 120 -3.98 1.40 14.82
CA GLU A 120 -4.80 2.59 15.10
C GLU A 120 -4.74 3.61 13.95
N ILE A 121 -3.54 3.92 13.44
CA ILE A 121 -3.38 4.87 12.33
C ILE A 121 -4.07 4.37 11.06
N MET A 122 -3.96 3.06 10.75
CA MET A 122 -4.59 2.45 9.58
C MET A 122 -6.12 2.57 9.64
N LEU A 123 -6.73 2.24 10.78
CA LEU A 123 -8.18 2.36 10.95
C LEU A 123 -8.66 3.79 10.69
N ASN A 124 -7.93 4.78 11.23
CA ASN A 124 -8.27 6.19 11.01
C ASN A 124 -8.07 6.64 9.54
N LEU A 125 -7.07 6.08 8.84
CA LEU A 125 -6.85 6.31 7.41
C LEU A 125 -8.01 5.76 6.57
N GLU A 126 -8.49 4.55 6.90
CA GLU A 126 -9.63 3.89 6.22
C GLU A 126 -10.96 4.62 6.48
N GLU A 127 -11.15 5.17 7.68
CA GLU A 127 -12.34 5.95 8.05
C GLU A 127 -12.36 7.37 7.46
N GLY A 128 -11.34 7.76 6.68
CA GLY A 128 -11.29 9.05 6.02
C GLY A 128 -11.05 10.23 6.98
N GLU A 129 -10.43 10.00 8.15
CA GLU A 129 -10.14 11.07 9.12
C GLU A 129 -8.98 12.01 8.71
N PHE A 130 -8.83 12.30 7.42
CA PHE A 130 -7.94 13.35 6.90
C PHE A 130 -8.78 14.55 6.46
N GLY A 131 -8.40 15.75 6.89
CA GLY A 131 -8.94 16.99 6.32
C GLY A 131 -8.42 17.21 4.90
N GLU A 132 -9.05 18.10 4.15
CA GLU A 132 -8.83 18.37 2.71
C GLU A 132 -7.37 18.64 2.26
N ALA A 133 -6.43 18.85 3.18
CA ALA A 133 -5.04 19.19 2.90
C ALA A 133 -4.02 18.05 3.11
N GLY A 134 -4.46 16.79 3.27
CA GLY A 134 -3.55 15.64 3.47
C GLY A 134 -2.73 15.70 4.77
N GLN A 135 -3.08 16.61 5.69
CA GLN A 135 -2.45 16.67 7.00
C GLN A 135 -3.09 15.64 7.93
N PRO A 136 -2.29 14.80 8.61
CA PRO A 136 -2.82 13.93 9.65
C PRO A 136 -3.36 14.83 10.77
N LYS A 137 -4.64 14.67 11.13
CA LYS A 137 -5.24 15.28 12.33
C LYS A 137 -4.49 14.93 13.64
N LEU A 138 -3.48 14.07 13.57
CA LEU A 138 -2.80 13.39 14.67
C LEU A 138 -1.43 13.96 15.06
N ALA A 139 -0.94 15.06 14.47
CA ALA A 139 0.20 15.78 15.07
C ALA A 139 -0.18 16.36 16.45
N THR A 140 -1.46 16.48 16.76
CA THR A 140 -1.96 16.86 18.09
C THR A 140 -2.34 15.60 18.86
N ARG A 141 -1.44 15.15 19.75
CA ARG A 141 -1.88 14.34 20.90
C ARG A 141 -3.03 15.10 21.57
N ARG A 142 -4.27 14.58 21.52
CA ARG A 142 -5.30 15.02 22.47
C ARG A 142 -4.72 14.80 23.87
N PRO A 143 -4.57 15.85 24.71
CA PRO A 143 -4.22 15.64 26.11
C PRO A 143 -5.27 14.70 26.69
N ARG A 144 -4.84 13.65 27.40
CA ARG A 144 -5.77 12.90 28.26
C ARG A 144 -6.44 13.94 29.16
N PRO A 145 -7.78 13.98 29.27
CA PRO A 145 -8.40 14.81 30.29
C PRO A 145 -7.80 14.36 31.62
N GLY A 146 -7.07 15.26 32.28
CA GLY A 146 -6.58 15.03 33.63
C GLY A 146 -7.75 14.72 34.56
N PRO A 147 -7.50 14.07 35.71
CA PRO A 147 -8.56 13.74 36.64
C PRO A 147 -9.35 15.02 36.95
N THR A 148 -10.65 14.97 36.67
CA THR A 148 -11.61 16.02 36.97
C THR A 148 -11.46 16.39 38.44
N ARG A 149 -10.89 17.56 38.70
CA ARG A 149 -10.86 18.15 40.04
C ARG A 149 -12.32 18.48 40.37
N GLN A 150 -12.96 17.60 41.14
CA GLN A 150 -14.31 17.80 41.65
C GLN A 150 -14.34 19.12 42.42
N LEU A 151 -15.17 20.05 41.96
CA LEU A 151 -15.44 21.32 42.64
C LEU A 151 -16.10 21.01 43.99
N SER A 152 -15.51 21.50 45.07
CA SER A 152 -16.11 21.44 46.40
C SER A 152 -17.33 22.35 46.44
N LEU A 153 -18.52 21.75 46.46
CA LEU A 153 -19.83 22.41 46.48
C LEU A 153 -20.21 22.98 47.87
N PHE A 154 -19.25 23.23 48.76
CA PHE A 154 -19.52 23.76 50.10
C PHE A 154 -18.32 24.59 50.60
N GLU A 155 -18.23 25.83 50.14
CA GLU A 155 -17.57 26.93 50.85
C GLU A 155 -18.59 28.06 51.06
N GLU A 156 -19.68 27.74 51.76
CA GLU A 156 -20.45 28.72 52.52
C GLU A 156 -20.73 28.11 53.89
N LEU A 157 -19.98 28.60 54.89
CA LEU A 157 -20.30 28.78 56.33
C LEU A 157 -19.03 28.60 57.17
N GLY A 158 -18.45 29.74 57.56
CA GLY A 158 -17.31 29.87 58.48
C GLY A 158 -16.82 31.31 58.51
#